data_AF-A0A954LJN4-F1
#
_entry.id   AF-A0A954LJN4-F1
#
_cell.length_a   1.000
_cell.length_b   1.000
_cell.length_c   1.000
_cell.angle_alpha   90.00
_cell.angle_beta   90.00
_cell.angle_gamma   90.00
#
_symmetry.space_group_name_H-M   'P 1'
#
loop_
_entity.id
_entity.type
_entity.pdbx_description
1 polymer ?
#
loop_
_entity_poly.entity_id
_entity_poly.type
_entity_poly.pdbx_seq_one_letter_code
_entity_poly.pdbx_strand_id
1 'polypeptide(L)'
;MVNQSSAQSPSAETELELQPYRVRVAVSFANTPRFTATYRQQVLNQLRSAIERSTGGQWIYLVEETNEIVPASSLGLETIPAEKFRSITKEPDDDEPVAPPKFDKQFLMTVNAAGSAFEVAGREWDEQTQELSDLSKSVTYESRAVAEELFRRISKLFHPLLAVEEVDLARNFLALKLKAGAFVPLEIAQDPNAEKLRVQIRKG
;
A
#
# COMPACT_ATOMS: atom_id res chain seq x y z
N MET A 1 -8.90 -57.71 -0.10
CA MET A 1 -9.43 -56.88 1.00
C MET A 1 -8.52 -55.67 1.13
N VAL A 2 -9.15 -54.53 0.89
CA VAL A 2 -8.78 -53.10 0.95
C VAL A 2 -7.44 -52.71 1.62
N ASN A 3 -6.59 -52.08 0.80
CA ASN A 3 -5.48 -51.18 1.15
C ASN A 3 -6.01 -49.95 1.91
N GLN A 4 -5.49 -49.66 3.11
CA GLN A 4 -5.72 -48.35 3.74
C GLN A 4 -4.58 -47.41 3.35
N SER A 5 -4.91 -46.52 2.42
CA SER A 5 -4.08 -45.42 1.96
C SER A 5 -3.95 -44.36 3.05
N SER A 6 -2.73 -43.89 3.25
CA SER A 6 -2.35 -42.76 4.10
C SER A 6 -3.24 -41.54 3.84
N ALA A 7 -3.82 -40.98 4.90
CA ALA A 7 -4.45 -39.66 4.84
C ALA A 7 -3.35 -38.60 4.65
N GLN A 8 -3.28 -38.03 3.45
CA GLN A 8 -2.56 -36.79 3.17
C GLN A 8 -3.15 -35.67 4.04
N SER A 9 -2.28 -34.94 4.74
CA SER A 9 -2.61 -33.70 5.42
C SER A 9 -3.24 -32.70 4.44
N PRO A 10 -4.28 -31.93 4.83
CA PRO A 10 -4.78 -30.86 3.98
C PRO A 10 -3.71 -29.77 3.82
N SER A 11 -3.53 -29.39 2.56
CA SER A 11 -2.59 -28.45 1.98
C SER A 11 -2.62 -27.06 2.62
N ALA A 12 -1.49 -26.36 2.57
CA ALA A 12 -1.24 -25.00 3.04
C ALA A 12 -2.01 -23.89 2.27
N GLU A 13 -3.28 -24.12 1.91
CA GLU A 13 -4.14 -23.20 1.15
C GLU A 13 -5.06 -22.33 2.05
N THR A 14 -4.94 -22.43 3.38
CA THR A 14 -5.97 -21.94 4.32
C THR A 14 -5.68 -20.59 5.01
N GLU A 15 -4.68 -19.79 4.61
CA GLU A 15 -4.32 -18.58 5.41
C GLU A 15 -4.25 -17.27 4.61
N LEU A 16 -5.17 -17.10 3.66
CA LEU A 16 -5.56 -15.81 3.08
C LEU A 16 -6.81 -15.23 3.80
N GLU A 17 -6.97 -15.57 5.09
CA GLU A 17 -8.06 -15.09 5.92
C GLU A 17 -7.83 -13.62 6.29
N LEU A 18 -8.68 -12.72 5.75
CA LEU A 18 -9.22 -11.46 6.33
C LEU A 18 -8.33 -10.56 7.23
N GLN A 19 -7.02 -10.73 7.28
CA GLN A 19 -6.15 -9.95 8.15
C GLN A 19 -5.98 -8.53 7.58
N PRO A 20 -6.02 -7.49 8.43
CA PRO A 20 -5.68 -6.14 8.04
C PRO A 20 -4.30 -6.08 7.38
N TYR A 21 -4.14 -5.24 6.37
CA TYR A 21 -2.81 -4.99 5.80
C TYR A 21 -1.94 -4.27 6.82
N ARG A 22 -0.71 -4.76 7.02
CA ARG A 22 0.33 -4.01 7.71
C ARG A 22 0.95 -3.04 6.72
N VAL A 23 0.70 -1.75 6.88
CA VAL A 23 1.10 -0.71 5.93
C VAL A 23 2.08 0.27 6.55
N ARG A 24 3.21 0.50 5.88
CA ARG A 24 4.11 1.62 6.20
C ARG A 24 3.90 2.76 5.22
N VAL A 25 3.84 3.98 5.71
CA VAL A 25 3.85 5.21 4.92
C VAL A 25 4.98 6.09 5.41
N ALA A 26 6.08 6.11 4.67
CA ALA A 26 7.26 6.89 5.01
C ALA A 26 7.35 8.12 4.10
N VAL A 27 7.37 9.31 4.71
CA VAL A 27 7.29 10.58 3.99
C VAL A 27 8.60 11.36 4.16
N SER A 28 9.26 11.68 3.06
CA SER A 28 10.40 12.60 3.04
C SER A 28 9.97 14.00 2.60
N PHE A 29 10.36 15.01 3.37
CA PHE A 29 10.14 16.41 3.01
C PHE A 29 11.43 17.03 2.50
N ALA A 30 11.35 17.87 1.46
CA ALA A 30 12.51 18.59 0.98
C ALA A 30 13.12 19.48 2.07
N ASN A 31 14.44 19.67 2.03
CA ASN A 31 15.09 20.55 3.00
C ASN A 31 14.91 22.02 2.60
N THR A 32 13.74 22.59 2.93
CA THR A 32 13.40 23.99 2.64
C THR A 32 12.80 24.68 3.87
N PRO A 33 12.96 26.01 4.01
CA PRO A 33 12.36 26.76 5.12
C PRO A 33 10.82 26.67 5.18
N ARG A 34 10.16 26.30 4.07
CA ARG A 34 8.69 26.11 4.03
C ARG A 34 8.24 24.89 4.84
N PHE A 35 9.10 23.88 4.98
CA PHE A 35 8.80 22.63 5.67
C PHE A 35 9.42 22.63 7.06
N THR A 36 8.91 23.47 7.96
CA THR A 36 9.31 23.46 9.37
C THR A 36 8.92 22.14 10.05
N ALA A 37 9.58 21.79 11.15
CA ALA A 37 9.24 20.59 11.93
C ALA A 37 7.75 20.55 12.33
N THR A 38 7.20 21.70 12.75
CA THR A 38 5.77 21.84 13.08
C THR A 38 4.88 21.54 11.89
N TYR A 39 5.20 22.09 10.71
CA TYR A 39 4.44 21.84 9.50
C TYR A 39 4.49 20.37 9.08
N ARG A 40 5.68 19.76 9.09
CA ARG A 40 5.86 18.33 8.77
C ARG A 40 5.01 17.45 9.70
N GLN A 41 5.08 17.68 11.00
CA GLN A 41 4.27 16.93 11.96
C GLN A 41 2.76 17.15 11.75
N GLN A 42 2.34 18.37 11.44
CA GLN A 42 0.94 18.67 11.12
C GLN A 42 0.45 17.88 9.90
N VAL A 43 1.24 17.85 8.82
CA VAL A 43 0.92 17.07 7.61
C VAL A 43 0.81 15.59 7.92
N LEU A 44 1.76 15.02 8.67
CA LEU A 44 1.73 13.60 9.04
C LEU A 44 0.52 13.26 9.92
N ASN A 45 0.16 14.13 10.88
CA ASN A 45 -1.03 13.94 11.71
C ASN A 45 -2.32 13.97 10.86
N GLN A 46 -2.43 14.92 9.95
CA GLN A 46 -3.58 15.01 9.03
C GLN A 46 -3.67 13.78 8.12
N LEU A 47 -2.54 13.29 7.62
CA LEU A 47 -2.47 12.07 6.82
C LEU A 47 -2.93 10.84 7.62
N ARG A 48 -2.46 10.65 8.86
CA ARG A 48 -2.93 9.58 9.75
C ARG A 48 -4.44 9.62 9.91
N SER A 49 -5.00 10.81 10.20
CA SER A 49 -6.45 10.95 10.34
C SER A 49 -7.21 10.67 9.03
N ALA A 50 -6.63 10.99 7.87
CA ALA A 50 -7.24 10.67 6.57
C ALA A 50 -7.25 9.16 6.30
N ILE A 51 -6.15 8.46 6.59
CA ILE A 51 -6.06 7.00 6.48
C ILE A 51 -7.09 6.34 7.41
N GLU A 52 -7.09 6.72 8.70
CA GLU A 52 -8.00 6.15 9.71
C GLU A 52 -9.47 6.22 9.29
N ARG A 53 -9.91 7.40 8.82
CA ARG A 53 -11.30 7.61 8.37
C ARG A 53 -11.67 6.79 7.13
N SER A 54 -10.68 6.42 6.32
CA SER A 54 -10.92 5.83 4.99
C SER A 54 -10.80 4.32 4.98
N THR A 55 -9.89 3.75 5.77
CA THR A 55 -9.62 2.30 5.78
C THR A 55 -10.42 1.57 6.84
N GLY A 56 -11.00 2.27 7.83
CA GLY A 56 -11.98 1.68 8.77
C GLY A 56 -11.48 0.43 9.51
N GLY A 57 -10.18 0.37 9.84
CA GLY A 57 -9.55 -0.77 10.52
C GLY A 57 -9.02 -1.88 9.60
N GLN A 58 -9.13 -1.72 8.27
CA GLN A 58 -8.54 -2.67 7.30
C GLN A 58 -7.02 -2.60 7.24
N TRP A 59 -6.41 -1.55 7.81
CA TRP A 59 -4.96 -1.36 7.85
C TRP A 59 -4.48 -1.27 9.30
N ILE A 60 -3.42 -2.00 9.62
CA ILE A 60 -2.53 -1.72 10.75
C ILE A 60 -1.40 -0.87 10.17
N TYR A 61 -1.33 0.42 10.47
CA TYR A 61 -0.43 1.33 9.74
C TYR A 61 0.56 2.08 10.63
N LEU A 62 1.73 2.35 10.05
CA LEU A 62 2.74 3.28 10.54
C LEU A 62 2.88 4.42 9.55
N VAL A 63 2.67 5.66 9.99
CA VAL A 63 3.00 6.87 9.21
C VAL A 63 4.16 7.56 9.91
N GLU A 64 5.24 7.85 9.19
CA GLU A 64 6.44 8.47 9.75
C GLU A 64 7.16 9.41 8.76
N GLU A 65 7.99 10.29 9.31
CA GLU A 65 8.98 11.05 8.53
C GLU A 65 10.19 10.15 8.27
N THR A 66 10.75 10.17 7.05
CA THR A 66 11.99 9.45 6.74
C THR A 66 12.97 10.31 5.95
N ASN A 67 14.25 9.98 6.07
CA ASN A 67 15.35 10.53 5.28
C ASN A 67 15.90 9.53 4.25
N GLU A 68 15.17 8.45 3.96
CA GLU A 68 15.58 7.40 3.00
C GLU A 68 15.66 7.89 1.55
N ILE A 69 14.98 9.02 1.23
CA ILE A 69 14.85 9.58 -0.11
C ILE A 69 15.64 10.90 -0.19
N VAL A 70 16.76 10.88 -0.90
CA VAL A 70 17.64 12.05 -1.06
C VAL A 70 17.99 12.24 -2.55
N PRO A 71 17.63 13.38 -3.16
CA PRO A 71 16.81 14.47 -2.62
C PRO A 71 15.34 14.04 -2.46
N ALA A 72 14.64 14.53 -1.43
CA ALA A 72 13.22 14.29 -1.19
C ALA A 72 12.33 14.95 -2.27
N SER A 73 12.30 14.30 -3.43
CA SER A 73 11.71 14.76 -4.68
C SER A 73 11.33 13.56 -5.52
N SER A 74 10.48 13.78 -6.54
CA SER A 74 10.10 12.69 -7.43
C SER A 74 11.31 12.05 -8.15
N LEU A 75 12.33 12.83 -8.50
CA LEU A 75 13.57 12.31 -9.09
C LEU A 75 14.32 11.40 -8.11
N GLY A 76 14.46 11.82 -6.85
CA GLY A 76 15.14 11.01 -5.83
C GLY A 76 14.37 9.73 -5.47
N LEU A 77 13.05 9.72 -5.64
CA LEU A 77 12.21 8.53 -5.44
C LEU A 77 12.28 7.56 -6.64
N GLU A 78 12.42 8.08 -7.85
CA GLU A 78 12.54 7.29 -9.09
C GLU A 78 13.82 6.46 -9.12
N THR A 79 14.90 6.96 -8.52
CA THR A 79 16.21 6.29 -8.47
C THR A 79 16.30 5.21 -7.41
N ILE A 80 15.29 5.04 -6.54
CA ILE A 80 15.31 4.01 -5.50
C ILE A 80 14.97 2.66 -6.14
N PRO A 81 15.90 1.68 -6.08
CA PRO A 81 15.66 0.36 -6.65
C PRO A 81 14.87 -0.51 -5.66
N ALA A 82 14.19 -1.55 -6.16
CA ALA A 82 13.33 -2.44 -5.38
C ALA A 82 14.06 -3.10 -4.19
N GLU A 83 15.35 -3.40 -4.34
CA GLU A 83 16.19 -4.00 -3.30
C GLU A 83 16.31 -3.12 -2.06
N LYS A 84 16.28 -1.78 -2.24
CA LYS A 84 16.31 -0.85 -1.11
C LYS A 84 15.02 -0.94 -0.29
N PHE A 85 13.86 -1.08 -0.96
CA PHE A 85 12.58 -1.29 -0.28
C PHE A 85 12.58 -2.57 0.57
N ARG A 86 13.20 -3.65 0.08
CA ARG A 86 13.39 -4.91 0.82
C ARG A 86 14.33 -4.77 2.02
N SER A 87 15.40 -3.99 1.89
CA SER A 87 16.36 -3.81 2.99
C SER A 87 15.77 -3.04 4.17
N ILE A 88 14.74 -2.22 3.92
CA ILE A 88 14.01 -1.47 4.95
C ILE A 88 13.01 -2.37 5.71
N THR A 89 12.68 -3.56 5.18
CA THR A 89 11.80 -4.57 5.82
C THR A 89 12.53 -5.76 6.43
N LYS A 90 13.87 -5.81 6.39
CA LYS A 90 14.61 -6.96 6.93
C LYS A 90 14.54 -7.02 8.45
N GLU A 91 14.38 -8.24 8.96
CA GLU A 91 14.61 -8.56 10.36
C GLU A 91 16.05 -8.15 10.74
N PRO A 92 16.25 -7.55 11.93
CA PRO A 92 17.59 -7.39 12.46
C PRO A 92 18.20 -8.75 12.79
N ASP A 93 19.53 -8.80 12.80
CA ASP A 93 20.28 -9.92 13.38
C ASP A 93 19.87 -10.13 14.85
N ASP A 94 20.03 -11.35 15.36
CA ASP A 94 19.57 -11.87 16.68
C ASP A 94 19.94 -11.01 17.92
N ASP A 95 20.79 -9.98 17.77
CA ASP A 95 21.32 -9.14 18.85
C ASP A 95 20.67 -7.74 18.99
N GLU A 96 19.73 -7.32 18.12
CA GLU A 96 19.01 -6.04 18.29
C GLU A 96 17.58 -6.21 18.86
N PRO A 97 17.23 -5.48 19.94
CA PRO A 97 15.91 -5.58 20.53
C PRO A 97 14.88 -4.82 19.67
N VAL A 98 13.97 -5.59 19.08
CA VAL A 98 12.73 -5.19 18.39
C VAL A 98 12.92 -4.84 16.91
N ALA A 99 12.79 -5.86 16.07
CA ALA A 99 12.59 -5.72 14.63
C ALA A 99 11.44 -4.75 14.29
N PRO A 100 11.57 -3.90 13.24
CA PRO A 100 10.41 -3.23 12.70
C PRO A 100 9.41 -4.28 12.22
N PRO A 101 8.09 -4.09 12.44
CA PRO A 101 7.10 -5.07 12.02
C PRO A 101 7.17 -5.30 10.50
N LYS A 102 7.10 -6.56 10.06
CA LYS A 102 7.02 -6.89 8.63
C LYS A 102 5.78 -6.22 8.04
N PHE A 103 5.96 -5.30 7.10
CA PHE A 103 4.88 -4.63 6.39
C PHE A 103 4.52 -5.42 5.14
N ASP A 104 3.22 -5.55 4.87
CA ASP A 104 2.73 -6.15 3.63
C ASP A 104 2.87 -5.17 2.46
N LYS A 105 2.74 -3.87 2.74
CA LYS A 105 2.89 -2.78 1.77
C LYS A 105 3.66 -1.61 2.36
N GLN A 106 4.52 -1.01 1.54
CA GLN A 106 5.25 0.20 1.91
C GLN A 106 5.06 1.30 0.89
N PHE A 107 4.63 2.47 1.35
CA PHE A 107 4.54 3.69 0.55
C PHE A 107 5.73 4.59 0.88
N LEU A 108 6.59 4.81 -0.10
CA LEU A 108 7.60 5.88 -0.03
C LEU A 108 7.05 7.12 -0.72
N MET A 109 6.94 8.20 0.04
CA MET A 109 6.31 9.44 -0.38
C MET A 109 7.30 10.59 -0.27
N THR A 110 7.24 11.55 -1.19
CA THR A 110 8.01 12.80 -1.12
C THR A 110 7.10 14.01 -1.18
N VAL A 111 7.46 15.04 -0.42
CA VAL A 111 6.87 16.38 -0.52
C VAL A 111 7.99 17.38 -0.82
N ASN A 112 7.96 17.95 -2.02
CA ASN A 112 8.94 18.93 -2.48
C ASN A 112 8.29 20.29 -2.71
N ALA A 113 9.02 21.38 -2.43
CA ALA A 113 8.59 22.73 -2.76
C ALA A 113 9.26 23.17 -4.06
N ALA A 114 8.49 23.30 -5.13
CA ALA A 114 8.95 23.75 -6.44
C ALA A 114 8.36 25.15 -6.74
N GLY A 115 9.12 26.19 -6.41
CA GLY A 115 8.61 27.57 -6.49
C GLY A 115 7.46 27.80 -5.52
N SER A 116 6.31 28.26 -6.03
CA SER A 116 5.07 28.41 -5.24
C SER A 116 4.34 27.10 -4.97
N ALA A 117 4.61 26.07 -5.78
CA ALA A 117 3.91 24.80 -5.76
C ALA A 117 4.51 23.79 -4.76
N PHE A 118 3.70 22.82 -4.40
CA PHE A 118 4.05 21.63 -3.64
C PHE A 118 3.89 20.41 -4.55
N GLU A 119 4.99 19.75 -4.88
CA GLU A 119 4.98 18.47 -5.58
C GLU A 119 4.86 17.35 -4.54
N VAL A 120 3.91 16.45 -4.74
CA VAL A 120 3.75 15.22 -3.98
C VAL A 120 4.00 14.05 -4.92
N ALA A 121 4.89 13.13 -4.54
CA ALA A 121 5.13 11.93 -5.31
C ALA A 121 5.18 10.70 -4.42
N GLY A 122 4.92 9.52 -4.99
CA GLY A 122 4.85 8.28 -4.25
C GLY A 122 5.05 7.03 -5.10
N ARG A 123 5.51 5.95 -4.46
CA ARG A 123 5.56 4.59 -4.98
C ARG A 123 5.15 3.59 -3.89
N GLU A 124 4.51 2.51 -4.30
CA GLU A 124 4.16 1.37 -3.45
C GLU A 124 5.14 0.21 -3.71
N TRP A 125 5.68 -0.36 -2.64
CA TRP A 125 6.25 -1.70 -2.64
C TRP A 125 5.25 -2.70 -2.08
N ASP A 126 4.98 -3.78 -2.80
CA ASP A 126 4.18 -4.91 -2.36
C ASP A 126 5.09 -6.09 -2.01
N GLU A 127 5.06 -6.52 -0.75
CA GLU A 127 5.91 -7.61 -0.26
C GLU A 127 5.46 -8.99 -0.78
N GLN A 128 4.20 -9.16 -1.14
CA GLN A 128 3.69 -10.44 -1.61
C GLN A 128 3.98 -10.66 -3.09
N THR A 129 3.80 -9.64 -3.94
CA THR A 129 4.15 -9.73 -5.36
C THR A 129 5.62 -9.41 -5.63
N GLN A 130 6.31 -8.80 -4.65
CA GLN A 130 7.69 -8.33 -4.79
C GLN A 130 7.84 -7.29 -5.91
N GLU A 131 6.80 -6.49 -6.12
CA GLU A 131 6.73 -5.48 -7.17
C GLU A 131 6.79 -4.08 -6.58
N LEU A 132 7.44 -3.20 -7.34
CA LEU A 132 7.52 -1.79 -7.05
C LEU A 132 6.70 -1.03 -8.09
N SER A 133 5.70 -0.27 -7.64
CA SER A 133 4.79 0.44 -8.52
C SER A 133 5.50 1.50 -9.36
N ASP A 134 4.80 1.93 -10.40
CA ASP A 134 5.12 3.16 -11.11
C ASP A 134 5.06 4.38 -10.19
N LEU A 135 5.78 5.42 -10.59
CA LEU A 135 5.85 6.68 -9.89
C LEU A 135 4.57 7.50 -10.10
N SER A 136 3.83 7.73 -9.02
CA SER A 136 2.65 8.60 -9.00
C SER A 136 3.04 9.99 -8.53
N LYS A 137 2.67 11.04 -9.27
CA LYS A 137 2.97 12.44 -8.95
C LYS A 137 1.70 13.29 -8.99
N SER A 138 1.64 14.33 -8.17
CA SER A 138 0.69 15.43 -8.27
C SER A 138 1.31 16.73 -7.79
N VAL A 139 0.66 17.85 -8.11
CA VAL A 139 1.07 19.18 -7.68
C VAL A 139 -0.12 19.90 -7.09
N THR A 140 0.08 20.60 -5.98
CA THR A 140 -0.89 21.53 -5.40
C THR A 140 -0.22 22.87 -5.09
N TYR A 141 -0.99 23.95 -5.13
CA TYR A 141 -0.53 25.29 -4.74
C TYR A 141 -0.96 25.64 -3.31
N GLU A 142 -1.82 24.82 -2.71
CA GLU A 142 -2.31 25.02 -1.34
C GLU A 142 -1.51 24.18 -0.34
N SER A 143 -0.80 24.86 0.56
CA SER A 143 -0.01 24.17 1.61
C SER A 143 -0.88 23.31 2.54
N ARG A 144 -2.15 23.69 2.71
CA ARG A 144 -3.13 22.95 3.53
C ARG A 144 -3.63 21.68 2.85
N ALA A 145 -3.50 21.58 1.53
CA ALA A 145 -3.95 20.43 0.75
C ALA A 145 -2.90 19.30 0.66
N VAL A 146 -1.67 19.52 1.14
CA VAL A 146 -0.57 18.54 1.01
C VAL A 146 -0.89 17.19 1.63
N ALA A 147 -1.52 17.15 2.81
CA ALA A 147 -1.92 15.90 3.45
C ALA A 147 -3.01 15.15 2.66
N GLU A 148 -3.96 15.89 2.08
CA GLU A 148 -4.98 15.31 1.21
C GLU A 148 -4.37 14.75 -0.07
N GLU A 149 -3.42 15.46 -0.68
CA GLU A 149 -2.72 14.99 -1.88
C GLU A 149 -1.90 13.73 -1.59
N LEU A 150 -1.19 13.67 -0.45
CA LEU A 150 -0.50 12.45 0.00
C LEU A 150 -1.46 11.27 0.10
N PHE A 151 -2.60 11.46 0.78
CA PHE A 151 -3.60 10.42 0.92
C PHE A 151 -4.18 9.99 -0.44
N ARG A 152 -4.50 10.95 -1.32
CA ARG A 152 -5.01 10.68 -2.68
C ARG A 152 -4.01 9.86 -3.50
N ARG A 153 -2.70 10.14 -3.36
CA ARG A 153 -1.65 9.35 -4.01
C ARG A 153 -1.60 7.93 -3.45
N ILE A 154 -1.62 7.76 -2.13
CA ILE A 154 -1.62 6.44 -1.47
C ILE A 154 -2.82 5.62 -1.93
N SER A 155 -4.03 6.19 -1.93
CA SER A 155 -5.24 5.50 -2.38
C SER A 155 -5.21 5.11 -3.85
N LYS A 156 -4.52 5.90 -4.70
CA LYS A 156 -4.30 5.55 -6.12
C LYS A 156 -3.24 4.44 -6.27
N LEU A 157 -2.21 4.47 -5.44
CA LEU A 157 -1.09 3.54 -5.48
C LEU A 157 -1.44 2.19 -4.85
N PHE A 158 -2.41 2.11 -3.95
CA PHE A 158 -2.73 0.89 -3.23
C PHE A 158 -3.43 -0.13 -4.15
N HIS A 159 -2.73 -1.23 -4.42
CA HIS A 159 -3.29 -2.37 -5.16
C HIS A 159 -3.68 -3.49 -4.19
N PRO A 160 -4.97 -3.69 -3.87
CA PRO A 160 -5.38 -4.78 -2.99
C PRO A 160 -5.08 -6.14 -3.64
N LEU A 161 -4.65 -7.10 -2.83
CA LEU A 161 -4.44 -8.47 -3.29
C LEU A 161 -5.78 -9.22 -3.33
N LEU A 162 -6.08 -9.76 -4.51
CA LEU A 162 -7.24 -10.57 -4.83
C LEU A 162 -6.81 -12.03 -4.95
N ALA A 163 -7.42 -12.92 -4.18
CA ALA A 163 -7.30 -14.36 -4.37
C ALA A 163 -8.50 -14.86 -5.18
N VAL A 164 -8.27 -15.69 -6.17
CA VAL A 164 -9.35 -16.36 -6.91
C VAL A 164 -9.83 -17.54 -6.08
N GLU A 165 -11.10 -17.52 -5.63
CA GLU A 165 -11.68 -18.64 -4.88
C GLU A 165 -12.27 -19.69 -5.81
N GLU A 166 -12.95 -19.26 -6.87
CA GLU A 166 -13.70 -20.16 -7.75
C GLU A 166 -13.64 -19.64 -9.18
N VAL A 167 -13.31 -20.53 -10.11
CA VAL A 167 -13.40 -20.27 -11.55
C VAL A 167 -14.36 -21.29 -12.14
N ASP A 168 -15.51 -20.84 -12.63
CA ASP A 168 -16.41 -21.65 -13.44
C ASP A 168 -16.43 -21.08 -14.86
N LEU A 169 -15.55 -21.63 -15.70
CA LEU A 169 -15.42 -21.25 -17.11
C LEU A 169 -16.64 -21.62 -17.95
N ALA A 170 -17.43 -22.61 -17.54
CA ALA A 170 -18.65 -22.99 -18.26
C ALA A 170 -19.77 -21.97 -18.04
N ARG A 171 -19.75 -21.28 -16.90
CA ARG A 171 -20.71 -20.21 -16.55
C ARG A 171 -20.15 -18.80 -16.70
N ASN A 172 -18.91 -18.64 -17.19
CA ASN A 172 -18.17 -17.36 -17.18
C ASN A 172 -18.23 -16.67 -15.81
N PHE A 173 -18.01 -17.43 -14.74
CA PHE A 173 -18.11 -16.98 -13.37
C PHE A 173 -16.75 -17.06 -12.67
N LEU A 174 -16.44 -16.00 -11.92
CA LEU A 174 -15.22 -15.86 -11.15
C LEU A 174 -15.57 -15.32 -9.77
N ALA A 175 -15.29 -16.10 -8.71
CA ALA A 175 -15.37 -15.63 -7.34
C ALA A 175 -13.99 -15.16 -6.88
N LEU A 176 -13.93 -13.94 -6.35
CA LEU A 176 -12.71 -13.32 -5.84
C LEU A 176 -12.85 -13.06 -4.33
N LYS A 177 -11.80 -13.40 -3.58
CA LYS A 177 -11.60 -13.01 -2.18
C LYS A 177 -10.61 -11.87 -2.11
N LEU A 178 -11.04 -10.76 -1.53
CA LEU A 178 -10.14 -9.65 -1.20
C LEU A 178 -9.44 -9.94 0.12
N LYS A 179 -8.11 -9.78 0.18
CA LYS A 179 -7.39 -9.66 1.44
C LYS A 179 -7.81 -8.35 2.13
N ALA A 180 -8.13 -8.42 3.43
CA ALA A 180 -8.69 -7.35 4.28
C ALA A 180 -10.12 -6.86 3.97
N GLY A 181 -11.00 -7.72 3.45
CA GLY A 181 -12.44 -7.40 3.30
C GLY A 181 -12.75 -6.49 2.10
N ALA A 182 -13.88 -5.78 2.14
CA ALA A 182 -14.45 -5.08 0.98
C ALA A 182 -13.70 -3.77 0.63
N PHE A 183 -12.56 -3.89 -0.04
CA PHE A 183 -12.02 -2.79 -0.84
C PHE A 183 -12.60 -2.90 -2.26
N VAL A 184 -13.27 -1.86 -2.75
CA VAL A 184 -13.68 -1.78 -4.16
C VAL A 184 -12.69 -0.87 -4.87
N PRO A 185 -11.80 -1.40 -5.72
CA PRO A 185 -10.95 -0.57 -6.56
C PRO A 185 -11.79 0.37 -7.43
N LEU A 186 -11.39 1.63 -7.53
CA LEU A 186 -12.07 2.65 -8.34
C LEU A 186 -12.18 2.24 -9.82
N GLU A 187 -11.22 1.46 -10.32
CA GLU A 187 -11.16 0.99 -11.72
C GLU A 187 -12.23 -0.06 -12.01
N ILE A 188 -12.52 -0.97 -11.07
CA ILE A 188 -13.58 -1.98 -11.21
C ILE A 188 -14.97 -1.33 -11.11
N ALA A 189 -15.11 -0.25 -10.34
CA ALA A 189 -16.35 0.52 -10.26
C ALA A 189 -16.65 1.32 -11.55
N GLN A 190 -15.66 1.49 -12.43
CA GLN A 190 -15.74 2.36 -13.61
C GLN A 190 -15.63 1.64 -14.95
N ASP A 191 -15.46 0.31 -15.00
CA ASP A 191 -15.41 -0.44 -16.27
C ASP A 191 -16.82 -0.84 -16.76
N PRO A 192 -17.34 -0.23 -17.84
CA PRO A 192 -18.62 -0.61 -18.43
C PRO A 192 -18.59 -1.96 -19.16
N ASN A 193 -17.43 -2.57 -19.40
CA ASN A 193 -17.28 -3.89 -20.03
C ASN A 193 -17.14 -5.05 -19.02
N ALA A 194 -17.23 -4.78 -17.71
CA ALA A 194 -17.26 -5.81 -16.68
C ALA A 194 -18.43 -6.80 -16.82
N GLU A 195 -19.42 -6.52 -17.68
CA GLU A 195 -20.57 -7.39 -17.94
C GLU A 195 -20.22 -8.80 -18.50
N LYS A 196 -19.01 -9.04 -19.02
CA LYS A 196 -18.64 -10.37 -19.55
C LYS A 196 -18.16 -11.37 -18.48
N LEU A 197 -17.81 -10.90 -17.29
CA LEU A 197 -17.45 -11.72 -16.15
C LEU A 197 -18.34 -11.29 -14.98
N ARG A 198 -19.26 -12.16 -14.54
CA ARG A 198 -20.05 -11.89 -13.32
C ARG A 198 -19.12 -12.01 -12.12
N VAL A 199 -18.51 -10.90 -11.73
CA VAL A 199 -17.66 -10.83 -10.52
C VAL A 199 -18.57 -10.72 -9.31
N GLN A 200 -18.57 -11.75 -8.46
CA GLN A 200 -19.22 -11.69 -7.16
C GLN A 200 -18.15 -11.56 -6.07
N ILE A 201 -18.07 -10.37 -5.46
CA ILE A 201 -17.23 -10.14 -4.27
C ILE A 201 -17.97 -10.71 -3.07
N ARG A 202 -17.45 -11.79 -2.47
CA ARG A 202 -17.97 -12.33 -1.23
C ARG A 202 -17.29 -11.64 -0.05
N LYS A 203 -18.09 -11.04 0.83
CA LYS A 203 -17.64 -10.65 2.18
C LYS A 203 -17.61 -11.93 3.01
N GLY A 204 -16.46 -12.24 3.60
CA GLY A 204 -16.37 -13.26 4.65
C GLY A 204 -17.15 -12.85 5.89
#